data_AF-A0A1C6T0C6-F1
#
_entry.id   AF-A0A1C6T0C6-F1
#
_cell.length_a   1.000
_cell.length_b   1.000
_cell.length_c   1.000
_cell.angle_alpha   90.00
_cell.angle_beta   90.00
_cell.angle_gamma   90.00
#
_symmetry.space_group_name_H-M   'P 1'
#
loop_
_entity.id
_entity.type
_entity.pdbx_description
1 polymer ?
#
loop_
_entity_poly.entity_id
_entity_poly.type
_entity_poly.pdbx_seq_one_letter_code
_entity_poly.pdbx_strand_id
1 'polypeptide(L)'
;MRTAHRWWIIGVPAVAAVLGAMLVSAALVLASSWSPRPDCFDRAAFEKVVAKLPPPPIELDAYDSVDTPDKIGSCRILSSFGVKGGYIFYDDDSSGFDDSGWGYFPNGPDGDLGNGSWEGPQFEQIEGPWYNWTASW
;
A
#
# COMPACT_ATOMS: atom_id res chain seq x y z
N MET A 1 58.65 -11.89 20.53
CA MET A 1 57.37 -11.36 21.08
C MET A 1 57.05 -10.03 20.38
N ARG A 2 55.75 -9.80 20.08
CA ARG A 2 55.12 -8.54 19.63
C ARG A 2 55.15 -8.19 18.13
N THR A 3 54.39 -8.93 17.33
CA THR A 3 53.88 -8.43 16.01
C THR A 3 52.43 -8.86 15.72
N ALA A 4 51.69 -9.42 16.67
CA ALA A 4 50.29 -9.82 16.45
C ALA A 4 49.27 -8.72 16.79
N HIS A 5 49.65 -7.68 17.53
CA HIS A 5 48.69 -6.76 18.16
C HIS A 5 48.18 -5.63 17.24
N ARG A 6 48.88 -5.36 16.12
CA ARG A 6 48.65 -4.17 15.29
C ARG A 6 47.66 -4.39 14.15
N TRP A 7 47.39 -5.65 13.77
CA TRP A 7 46.44 -5.98 12.70
C TRP A 7 44.98 -6.04 13.17
N TRP A 8 44.74 -6.30 14.47
CA TRP A 8 43.40 -6.32 15.05
C TRP A 8 42.74 -4.94 15.13
N ILE A 9 43.53 -3.86 15.21
CA ILE A 9 43.00 -2.50 15.38
C ILE A 9 42.37 -1.96 14.08
N ILE A 10 42.72 -2.52 12.91
CA ILE A 10 42.18 -2.08 11.61
C ILE A 10 40.99 -2.94 11.16
N GLY A 11 40.95 -4.22 11.52
CA GLY A 11 39.86 -5.13 11.11
C GLY A 11 38.51 -4.83 11.77
N VAL A 12 38.51 -4.53 13.06
CA VAL A 12 37.28 -4.26 13.84
C VAL A 12 36.52 -3.02 13.35
N PRO A 13 37.14 -1.84 13.11
CA PRO A 13 36.40 -0.68 12.63
C PRO A 13 35.85 -0.85 11.21
N ALA A 14 36.54 -1.60 10.34
CA ALA A 14 36.06 -1.87 8.99
C ALA A 14 34.79 -2.74 9.01
N VAL A 15 34.75 -3.80 9.83
CA VAL A 15 33.56 -4.66 9.97
C VAL A 15 32.39 -3.90 10.59
N ALA A 16 32.64 -3.07 11.61
CA ALA A 16 31.60 -2.24 12.22
C ALA A 16 31.01 -1.21 11.24
N ALA A 17 31.85 -0.60 10.39
CA ALA A 17 31.39 0.35 9.38
C ALA A 17 30.54 -0.33 8.30
N VAL A 18 30.91 -1.53 7.86
CA VAL A 18 30.14 -2.31 6.87
C VAL A 18 28.80 -2.75 7.45
N LEU A 19 28.77 -3.27 8.68
CA LEU A 19 27.52 -3.66 9.34
C LEU A 19 26.62 -2.44 9.61
N GLY A 20 27.21 -1.32 10.04
CA GLY A 20 26.49 -0.05 10.19
C GLY A 20 25.89 0.43 8.87
N ALA A 21 26.65 0.39 7.77
CA ALA A 21 26.17 0.78 6.45
C ALA A 21 25.06 -0.15 5.94
N MET A 22 25.15 -1.46 6.17
CA MET A 22 24.08 -2.40 5.81
C MET A 22 22.80 -2.17 6.61
N LEU A 23 22.90 -1.93 7.92
CA LEU A 23 21.74 -1.63 8.76
C LEU A 23 21.07 -0.32 8.37
N VAL A 24 21.86 0.72 8.09
CA VAL A 24 21.33 2.01 7.61
C VAL A 24 20.67 1.84 6.24
N SER A 25 21.27 1.07 5.33
CA SER A 25 20.69 0.81 4.01
C SER A 25 19.39 0.01 4.10
N ALA A 26 19.34 -1.03 4.94
CA ALA A 26 18.12 -1.80 5.18
C ALA A 26 17.02 -0.93 5.81
N ALA A 27 17.37 -0.09 6.78
CA ALA A 27 16.43 0.86 7.39
C ALA A 27 15.91 1.90 6.39
N LEU A 28 16.76 2.39 5.47
CA LEU A 28 16.34 3.30 4.40
C LEU A 28 15.42 2.63 3.39
N VAL A 29 15.68 1.36 3.03
CA VAL A 29 14.80 0.60 2.13
C VAL A 29 13.43 0.36 2.78
N LEU A 30 13.42 -0.05 4.06
CA LEU A 30 12.20 -0.22 4.85
C LEU A 30 11.45 1.10 5.11
N ALA A 31 12.17 2.21 5.25
CA ALA A 31 11.56 3.53 5.38
C ALA A 31 11.04 4.06 4.03
N SER A 32 11.69 3.71 2.93
CA SER A 32 11.25 4.11 1.58
C SER A 32 10.00 3.36 1.10
N SER A 33 9.80 2.11 1.52
CA SER A 33 8.53 1.40 1.31
C SER A 33 7.37 2.01 2.12
N TRP A 34 7.70 2.80 3.13
CA TRP A 34 6.78 3.63 3.92
C TRP A 34 7.01 5.12 3.62
N SER A 35 7.06 5.48 2.35
CA SER A 35 6.80 6.88 2.01
C SER A 35 5.32 7.14 2.29
N PRO A 36 4.94 8.07 3.20
CA PRO A 36 3.56 8.54 3.26
C PRO A 36 3.27 9.08 1.87
N ARG A 37 2.39 8.41 1.12
CA ARG A 37 2.08 8.80 -0.27
C ARG A 37 1.69 10.28 -0.25
N PRO A 38 2.09 11.06 -1.27
CA PRO A 38 1.57 12.41 -1.42
C PRO A 38 0.05 12.31 -1.45
N ASP A 39 -0.56 12.78 -0.37
CA ASP A 39 -1.99 12.84 -0.12
C ASP A 39 -2.65 13.62 -1.26
N CYS A 40 -3.11 12.90 -2.28
CA CYS A 40 -4.06 13.40 -3.27
C CYS A 40 -5.51 13.16 -2.82
N PHE A 41 -5.70 12.56 -1.64
CA PHE A 41 -6.96 12.03 -1.14
C PHE A 41 -7.87 13.17 -0.69
N ASP A 42 -8.83 13.53 -1.54
CA ASP A 42 -9.91 14.46 -1.20
C ASP A 42 -11.17 13.67 -0.86
N ARG A 43 -11.45 13.50 0.43
CA ARG A 43 -12.64 12.78 0.92
C ARG A 43 -13.92 13.24 0.22
N ALA A 44 -14.12 14.54 0.03
CA ALA A 44 -15.36 15.05 -0.57
C ALA A 44 -15.46 14.71 -2.07
N ALA A 45 -14.34 14.63 -2.78
CA ALA A 45 -14.31 14.16 -4.16
C ALA A 45 -14.63 12.66 -4.25
N PHE A 46 -14.02 11.86 -3.36
CA PHE A 46 -14.23 10.43 -3.26
C PHE A 46 -15.67 10.06 -2.88
N GLU A 47 -16.26 10.75 -1.89
CA GLU A 47 -17.66 10.57 -1.50
C GLU A 47 -18.64 10.83 -2.65
N LYS A 48 -18.37 11.83 -3.50
CA LYS A 48 -19.20 12.13 -4.68
C LYS A 48 -19.18 11.01 -5.72
N VAL A 49 -18.09 10.26 -5.81
CA VAL A 49 -17.96 9.11 -6.72
C VAL A 49 -18.73 7.94 -6.14
N VAL A 50 -18.46 7.57 -4.88
CA VAL A 50 -19.15 6.46 -4.21
C VAL A 50 -20.66 6.65 -4.16
N ALA A 51 -21.14 7.88 -3.96
CA ALA A 51 -22.57 8.18 -3.96
C ALA A 51 -23.29 7.90 -5.29
N LYS A 52 -22.55 7.69 -6.40
CA LYS A 52 -23.09 7.34 -7.72
C LYS A 52 -22.97 5.86 -8.06
N LEU A 53 -22.20 5.10 -7.28
CA LEU A 53 -21.97 3.68 -7.53
C LEU A 53 -23.19 2.86 -7.11
N PRO A 54 -23.45 1.71 -7.76
CA PRO A 54 -24.47 0.77 -7.31
C PRO A 54 -24.11 0.23 -5.93
N PRO A 55 -25.05 -0.21 -5.08
CA PRO A 55 -24.75 -0.74 -3.75
C PRO A 55 -23.62 -1.79 -3.75
N PRO A 56 -22.77 -1.84 -2.71
CA PRO A 56 -21.66 -2.79 -2.68
C PRO A 56 -22.15 -4.24 -2.75
N PRO A 57 -21.41 -5.11 -3.46
CA PRO A 57 -21.69 -6.54 -3.44
C PRO A 57 -21.68 -7.15 -2.03
N ILE A 58 -22.43 -8.25 -1.86
CA ILE A 58 -22.50 -9.02 -0.61
C ILE A 58 -21.84 -10.40 -0.71
N GLU A 59 -21.62 -10.89 -1.94
CA GLU A 59 -21.00 -12.19 -2.21
C GLU A 59 -19.50 -12.14 -1.92
N LEU A 60 -18.93 -13.25 -1.44
CA LEU A 60 -17.55 -13.33 -0.98
C LEU A 60 -16.53 -13.16 -2.11
N ASP A 61 -16.82 -13.68 -3.28
CA ASP A 61 -15.98 -13.68 -4.48
C ASP A 61 -16.31 -12.53 -5.44
N ALA A 62 -17.11 -11.56 -5.00
CA ALA A 62 -17.51 -10.43 -5.83
C ALA A 62 -16.31 -9.54 -6.15
N TYR A 63 -16.13 -9.28 -7.44
CA TYR A 63 -15.10 -8.41 -7.98
C TYR A 63 -15.62 -7.73 -9.26
N ASP A 64 -16.67 -6.94 -9.09
CA ASP A 64 -17.43 -6.38 -10.19
C ASP A 64 -16.84 -5.05 -10.64
N SER A 65 -16.50 -4.90 -11.92
CA SER A 65 -16.05 -3.62 -12.44
C SER A 65 -17.15 -2.57 -12.30
N VAL A 66 -16.79 -1.40 -11.79
CA VAL A 66 -17.70 -0.25 -11.66
C VAL A 66 -17.17 0.96 -12.42
N ASP A 67 -18.03 1.95 -12.63
CA ASP A 67 -17.66 3.19 -13.30
C ASP A 67 -16.42 3.81 -12.64
N THR A 68 -15.38 4.02 -13.44
CA THR A 68 -14.07 4.48 -13.00
C THR A 68 -13.76 5.81 -13.67
N PRO A 69 -13.86 6.94 -12.94
CA PRO A 69 -13.34 8.20 -13.42
C PRO A 69 -11.82 8.13 -13.54
N ASP A 70 -11.23 8.64 -14.63
CA ASP A 70 -9.76 8.73 -14.79
C ASP A 70 -9.07 9.46 -13.61
N LYS A 71 -9.82 10.30 -12.89
CA LYS A 71 -9.38 11.01 -11.68
C LYS A 71 -10.46 11.15 -10.64
N ILE A 72 -10.04 11.12 -9.36
CA ILE A 72 -10.84 11.51 -8.22
C ILE A 72 -10.07 12.56 -7.41
N GLY A 73 -10.60 13.78 -7.38
CA GLY A 73 -9.84 14.92 -6.85
C GLY A 73 -8.58 15.14 -7.69
N SER A 74 -7.41 14.99 -7.05
CA SER A 74 -6.11 15.05 -7.74
C SER A 74 -5.47 13.68 -8.00
N CYS A 75 -6.06 12.60 -7.47
CA CYS A 75 -5.60 11.24 -7.68
C CYS A 75 -5.97 10.75 -9.07
N ARG A 76 -5.06 10.03 -9.73
CA ARG A 76 -5.36 9.25 -10.93
C ARG A 76 -5.85 7.87 -10.53
N ILE A 77 -6.90 7.41 -11.17
CA ILE A 77 -7.47 6.09 -10.91
C ILE A 77 -7.37 5.26 -12.19
N LEU A 78 -6.78 4.08 -12.07
CA LEU A 78 -6.61 3.14 -13.18
C LEU A 78 -7.87 2.31 -13.41
N SER A 79 -8.47 1.82 -12.33
CA SER A 79 -9.62 0.93 -12.33
C SER A 79 -10.35 0.98 -10.99
N SER A 80 -11.62 0.59 -10.97
CA SER A 80 -12.43 0.52 -9.77
C SER A 80 -13.30 -0.74 -9.77
N PHE A 81 -13.43 -1.36 -8.62
CA PHE A 81 -14.20 -2.59 -8.44
C PHE A 81 -15.07 -2.53 -7.19
N GLY A 82 -16.30 -3.03 -7.32
CA GLY A 82 -17.13 -3.41 -6.19
C GLY A 82 -16.67 -4.77 -5.66
N VAL A 83 -16.43 -4.83 -4.36
CA VAL A 83 -16.03 -6.05 -3.64
C VAL A 83 -16.97 -6.25 -2.46
N LYS A 84 -16.88 -7.39 -1.79
CA LYS A 84 -17.73 -7.67 -0.62
C LYS A 84 -17.68 -6.51 0.39
N GLY A 85 -18.81 -5.88 0.62
CA GLY A 85 -18.98 -4.83 1.64
C GLY A 85 -18.36 -3.47 1.29
N GLY A 86 -17.80 -3.27 0.09
CA GLY A 86 -17.18 -2.01 -0.28
C GLY A 86 -16.75 -1.85 -1.74
N TYR A 87 -15.85 -0.90 -1.96
CA TYR A 87 -15.20 -0.67 -3.25
C TYR A 87 -13.71 -0.48 -3.08
N ILE A 88 -12.96 -0.84 -4.12
CA ILE A 88 -11.55 -0.55 -4.25
C ILE A 88 -11.30 0.28 -5.51
N PHE A 89 -10.42 1.26 -5.39
CA PHE A 89 -9.96 2.16 -6.44
C PHE A 89 -8.46 1.94 -6.60
N TYR A 90 -8.02 1.55 -7.79
CA TYR A 90 -6.62 1.31 -8.12
C TYR A 90 -5.94 2.63 -8.46
N ASP A 91 -4.81 2.87 -7.81
CA ASP A 91 -3.91 3.97 -8.10
C ASP A 91 -3.12 3.70 -9.41
N ASP A 92 -2.98 4.73 -10.24
CA ASP A 92 -2.13 4.69 -11.46
C ASP A 92 -0.63 4.72 -11.10
N ASP A 93 -0.29 5.30 -9.95
CA ASP A 93 1.09 5.51 -9.49
C ASP A 93 1.55 4.42 -8.50
N SER A 94 1.04 3.19 -8.60
CA SER A 94 1.44 2.09 -7.71
C SER A 94 2.96 1.87 -7.78
N SER A 95 3.64 2.14 -6.66
CA SER A 95 5.09 2.07 -6.59
C SER A 95 5.55 0.62 -6.43
N GLY A 96 5.77 -0.11 -7.52
CA GLY A 96 6.34 -1.46 -7.50
C GLY A 96 5.57 -2.48 -8.34
N PHE A 97 5.70 -3.76 -7.98
CA PHE A 97 4.83 -4.84 -8.46
C PHE A 97 3.55 -4.97 -7.63
N ASP A 98 3.41 -4.20 -6.55
CA ASP A 98 2.29 -4.32 -5.63
C ASP A 98 1.16 -3.37 -6.05
N ASP A 99 -0.04 -3.93 -6.18
CA ASP A 99 -1.26 -3.18 -6.42
C ASP A 99 -1.62 -2.35 -5.19
N SER A 100 -2.24 -1.19 -5.41
CA SER A 100 -2.62 -0.32 -4.30
C SER A 100 -3.62 0.75 -4.70
N GLY A 101 -4.18 1.41 -3.69
CA GLY A 101 -4.97 2.61 -3.86
C GLY A 101 -5.88 2.86 -2.67
N TRP A 102 -7.15 3.19 -2.94
CA TRP A 102 -8.12 3.59 -1.92
C TRP A 102 -9.27 2.60 -1.82
N GLY A 103 -9.73 2.35 -0.60
CA GLY A 103 -10.85 1.47 -0.30
C GLY A 103 -11.95 2.21 0.45
N TYR A 104 -13.20 1.95 0.10
CA TYR A 104 -14.38 2.44 0.81
C TYR A 104 -15.17 1.27 1.40
N PHE A 105 -15.19 1.18 2.73
CA PHE A 105 -15.86 0.11 3.47
C PHE A 105 -16.66 0.68 4.65
N PRO A 106 -17.98 0.92 4.48
CA PRO A 106 -18.85 1.48 5.53
C PRO A 106 -18.84 0.71 6.84
N ASN A 107 -18.68 -0.60 6.77
CA ASN A 107 -18.67 -1.50 7.92
C ASN A 107 -17.27 -2.05 8.24
N GLY A 108 -16.23 -1.48 7.62
CA GLY A 108 -14.87 -2.01 7.61
C GLY A 108 -14.66 -3.14 6.58
N PRO A 109 -13.41 -3.39 6.16
CA PRO A 109 -13.10 -4.50 5.27
C PRO A 109 -13.37 -5.84 5.97
N ASP A 110 -14.02 -6.75 5.25
CA ASP A 110 -14.45 -8.07 5.69
C ASP A 110 -13.83 -9.12 4.77
N GLY A 111 -13.30 -10.19 5.38
CA GLY A 111 -12.95 -11.41 4.65
C GLY A 111 -11.64 -11.32 3.87
N ASP A 112 -11.41 -12.34 3.05
CA ASP A 112 -10.36 -12.35 2.05
C ASP A 112 -10.93 -11.71 0.77
N LEU A 113 -10.52 -10.47 0.49
CA LEU A 113 -10.96 -9.71 -0.69
C LEU A 113 -10.08 -9.98 -1.92
N GLY A 114 -9.16 -10.94 -1.83
CA GLY A 114 -8.40 -11.42 -2.98
C GLY A 114 -9.31 -12.12 -3.99
N ASN A 115 -9.05 -11.93 -5.28
CA ASN A 115 -9.81 -12.57 -6.37
C ASN A 115 -9.11 -13.83 -6.91
N GLY A 116 -8.16 -14.38 -6.15
CA GLY A 116 -7.33 -15.53 -6.53
C GLY A 116 -6.19 -15.21 -7.50
N SER A 117 -6.12 -13.99 -8.03
CA SER A 117 -4.99 -13.52 -8.85
C SER A 117 -3.92 -12.78 -8.04
N TRP A 118 -4.20 -12.45 -6.77
CA TRP A 118 -3.31 -11.71 -5.86
C TRP A 118 -3.63 -12.05 -4.39
N GLU A 119 -2.66 -11.84 -3.49
CA GLU A 119 -2.78 -12.09 -2.03
C GLU A 119 -3.79 -11.14 -1.37
N GLY A 120 -4.51 -11.56 -0.33
CA GLY A 120 -5.53 -10.73 0.32
C GLY A 120 -5.03 -9.32 0.71
N PRO A 121 -5.78 -8.25 0.38
CA PRO A 121 -5.32 -6.87 0.57
C PRO A 121 -5.08 -6.54 2.04
N GLN A 122 -4.04 -5.76 2.28
CA GLN A 122 -3.80 -5.12 3.57
C GLN A 122 -4.41 -3.72 3.57
N PHE A 123 -5.10 -3.36 4.65
CA PHE A 123 -5.79 -2.07 4.78
C PHE A 123 -5.24 -1.24 5.94
N GLU A 124 -5.03 0.05 5.67
CA GLU A 124 -4.73 1.06 6.68
C GLU A 124 -5.83 2.13 6.65
N GLN A 125 -6.50 2.37 7.78
CA GLN A 125 -7.59 3.35 7.83
C GLN A 125 -7.05 4.78 7.66
N ILE A 126 -7.68 5.54 6.77
CA ILE A 126 -7.42 6.97 6.59
C ILE A 126 -8.35 7.77 7.49
N GLU A 127 -9.65 7.72 7.22
CA GLU A 127 -10.69 8.44 7.97
C GLU A 127 -12.07 7.82 7.70
N GLY A 128 -12.84 7.56 8.75
CA GLY A 128 -14.20 7.02 8.62
C GLY A 128 -14.20 5.71 7.83
N PRO A 129 -15.02 5.58 6.76
CA PRO A 129 -15.08 4.37 5.95
C PRO A 129 -13.95 4.24 4.91
N TRP A 130 -12.96 5.14 4.92
CA TRP A 130 -11.89 5.19 3.92
C TRP A 130 -10.59 4.57 4.41
N TYR A 131 -9.95 3.81 3.52
CA TYR A 131 -8.72 3.06 3.77
C TYR A 131 -7.74 3.25 2.62
N ASN A 132 -6.45 3.27 2.92
CA ASN A 132 -5.42 2.90 1.96
C ASN A 132 -5.36 1.38 1.90
N TRP A 133 -5.12 0.83 0.72
CA TRP A 133 -4.88 -0.60 0.59
C TRP A 133 -3.68 -0.88 -0.30
N THR A 134 -3.03 -2.00 -0.02
CA THR A 134 -1.89 -2.52 -0.79
C THR A 134 -2.00 -4.02 -0.91
N ALA A 135 -1.49 -4.58 -1.99
CA ALA A 135 -1.43 -6.01 -2.15
C ALA A 135 -0.38 -6.48 -3.15
N SER A 136 0.19 -7.64 -2.86
CA SER A 136 1.16 -8.34 -3.68
C SER A 136 0.50 -9.38 -4.58
N TRP A 137 1.13 -9.63 -5.73
CA TRP A 137 0.81 -10.75 -6.63
C TRP A 137 1.36 -12.09 -6.10
#